data_AF-W0JN44-F1
#
_entry.id   AF-W0JN44-F1
#
_cell.length_a   1.000
_cell.length_b   1.000
_cell.length_c   1.000
_cell.angle_alpha   90.00
_cell.angle_beta   90.00
_cell.angle_gamma   90.00
#
_symmetry.space_group_name_H-M   'P 1'
#
loop_
_entity.id
_entity.type
_entity.pdbx_description
1 polymer ?
#
loop_
_entity_poly.entity_id
_entity_poly.type
_entity_poly.pdbx_seq_one_letter_code
_entity_poly.pdbx_strand_id
1 'polypeptide(L)'
;MPVETMSNSYSPTRELGIEFGDLEGKLADHGYPATNEELVDTYGEYALELPDGSESLEELLGAMSNETYNSPAEARQAIFNMVDSRAIGRKFYSDRTPPALGETREDEQVSF
;
A
#
# COMPACT_ATOMS: atom_id res chain seq x y z
N MET A 1 5.62 15.29 -46.11
CA MET A 1 6.36 14.07 -45.74
C MET A 1 5.80 13.57 -44.42
N PRO A 2 5.07 12.44 -44.40
CA PRO A 2 4.60 11.83 -43.16
C PRO A 2 5.74 11.04 -42.51
N VAL A 3 5.78 11.02 -41.18
CA VAL A 3 6.52 10.01 -40.43
C VAL A 3 5.53 9.27 -39.55
N GLU A 4 5.01 8.18 -40.07
CA GLU A 4 4.45 7.10 -39.26
C GLU A 4 5.63 6.23 -38.80
N THR A 5 5.78 6.06 -37.50
CA THR A 5 6.52 4.94 -36.90
C THR A 5 5.82 4.57 -35.60
N MET A 6 4.97 3.54 -35.75
CA MET A 6 4.95 2.33 -34.91
C MET A 6 4.86 2.53 -33.39
N SER A 7 3.63 2.40 -32.90
CA SER A 7 3.23 1.55 -31.77
C SER A 7 4.35 1.07 -30.84
N ASN A 8 4.44 1.66 -29.65
CA ASN A 8 4.72 0.88 -28.45
C ASN A 8 3.60 1.15 -27.44
N SER A 9 2.61 0.27 -27.50
CA SER A 9 1.52 0.14 -26.54
C SER A 9 2.06 -0.34 -25.19
N TYR A 10 2.54 0.60 -24.39
CA TYR A 10 2.52 0.49 -22.94
C TYR A 10 2.09 1.86 -22.48
N SER A 11 0.78 2.05 -22.27
CA SER A 11 0.39 3.01 -21.24
C SER A 11 1.09 2.48 -19.98
N PRO A 12 2.11 3.14 -19.43
CA PRO A 12 2.57 2.72 -18.12
C PRO A 12 1.37 2.97 -17.23
N THR A 13 0.72 1.92 -16.76
CA THR A 13 -0.32 2.02 -15.73
C THR A 13 0.29 2.37 -14.38
N ARG A 14 1.35 3.20 -14.41
CA ARG A 14 1.92 3.96 -13.31
C ARG A 14 1.00 5.14 -13.06
N GLU A 15 -0.17 4.88 -12.49
CA GLU A 15 -0.94 5.94 -11.84
C GLU A 15 -0.39 6.15 -10.44
N LEU A 16 -0.09 7.41 -10.09
CA LEU A 16 0.50 7.81 -8.79
C LEU A 16 1.84 7.13 -8.43
N GLY A 17 2.50 6.47 -9.40
CA GLY A 17 3.76 5.77 -9.20
C GLY A 17 3.64 4.34 -8.69
N ILE A 18 2.44 3.76 -8.74
CA ILE A 18 2.17 2.35 -8.38
C ILE A 18 2.13 1.50 -9.64
N GLU A 19 2.80 0.34 -9.64
CA GLU A 19 2.68 -0.68 -10.69
C GLU A 19 1.96 -1.92 -10.17
N PHE A 20 0.87 -2.25 -10.86
CA PHE A 20 0.04 -3.41 -10.53
C PHE A 20 0.52 -4.71 -11.21
N GLY A 21 1.31 -4.63 -12.28
CA GLY A 21 1.76 -5.79 -13.03
C GLY A 21 0.59 -6.70 -13.46
N ASP A 22 0.71 -8.01 -13.23
CA ASP A 22 -0.33 -9.00 -13.52
C ASP A 22 -1.63 -8.83 -12.70
N LEU A 23 -1.56 -8.15 -11.54
CA LEU A 23 -2.73 -7.94 -10.70
C LEU A 23 -3.76 -7.03 -11.38
N GLU A 24 -3.32 -6.10 -12.23
CA GLU A 24 -4.23 -5.18 -12.93
C GLU A 24 -5.27 -5.91 -13.77
N GLY A 25 -4.81 -6.89 -14.55
CA GLY A 25 -5.66 -7.70 -15.41
C GLY A 25 -6.57 -8.61 -14.60
N LYS A 26 -6.07 -9.17 -13.49
CA LYS A 26 -6.84 -10.02 -12.58
C LYS A 26 -7.97 -9.24 -11.89
N LEU A 27 -7.69 -8.03 -11.43
CA LEU A 27 -8.72 -7.14 -10.89
C LEU A 27 -9.73 -6.76 -11.98
N ALA A 28 -9.29 -6.52 -13.22
CA ALA A 28 -10.19 -6.20 -14.33
C ALA A 28 -11.15 -7.35 -14.69
N ASP A 29 -10.67 -8.59 -14.60
CA ASP A 29 -11.42 -9.81 -14.94
C ASP A 29 -12.25 -10.35 -13.76
N HIS A 30 -11.98 -9.89 -12.53
CA HIS A 30 -12.68 -10.34 -11.34
C HIS A 30 -14.17 -9.96 -11.38
N GLY A 31 -15.02 -10.81 -10.78
CA GLY A 31 -16.45 -10.56 -10.68
C GLY A 31 -16.78 -9.60 -9.54
N TYR A 32 -17.53 -8.53 -9.84
CA TYR A 32 -18.01 -7.59 -8.84
C TYR A 32 -19.53 -7.71 -8.64
N PRO A 33 -20.06 -7.41 -7.43
CA PRO A 33 -19.37 -6.83 -6.27
C PRO A 33 -18.45 -7.82 -5.52
N ALA A 34 -17.34 -7.30 -5.00
CA ALA A 34 -16.33 -8.07 -4.25
C ALA A 34 -15.83 -7.29 -3.03
N THR A 35 -15.51 -7.99 -1.94
CA THR A 35 -14.95 -7.36 -0.74
C THR A 35 -13.42 -7.29 -0.74
N ASN A 36 -12.85 -6.44 0.10
CA ASN A 36 -11.41 -6.44 0.33
C ASN A 36 -10.90 -7.81 0.80
N GLU A 37 -11.63 -8.51 1.67
CA GLU A 37 -11.30 -9.86 2.12
C GLU A 37 -11.28 -10.86 0.95
N GLU A 38 -12.27 -10.82 0.06
CA GLU A 38 -12.31 -11.71 -1.12
C GLU A 38 -11.14 -11.44 -2.09
N LEU A 39 -10.83 -10.16 -2.31
CA LEU A 39 -9.70 -9.76 -3.14
C LEU A 39 -8.36 -10.14 -2.51
N VAL A 40 -8.22 -10.05 -1.19
CA VAL A 40 -7.02 -10.46 -0.45
C VAL A 40 -6.89 -11.98 -0.40
N ASP A 41 -7.98 -12.72 -0.18
CA ASP A 41 -7.93 -14.18 -0.19
C ASP A 41 -7.52 -14.73 -1.57
N THR A 42 -8.00 -14.09 -2.64
CA THR A 42 -7.70 -14.51 -4.02
C THR A 42 -6.36 -13.98 -4.53
N TYR A 43 -6.02 -12.74 -4.19
CA TYR A 43 -4.92 -11.99 -4.80
C TYR A 43 -3.97 -11.34 -3.78
N GLY A 44 -4.04 -11.72 -2.50
CA GLY A 44 -3.22 -11.15 -1.43
C GLY A 44 -1.72 -11.31 -1.64
N GLU A 45 -1.29 -12.42 -2.23
CA GLU A 45 0.11 -12.73 -2.51
C GLU A 45 0.72 -11.90 -3.65
N TYR A 46 -0.09 -11.15 -4.41
CA TYR A 46 0.41 -10.34 -5.51
C TYR A 46 1.11 -9.10 -4.97
N ALA A 47 2.38 -8.98 -5.31
CA ALA A 47 3.20 -7.82 -5.00
C ALA A 47 2.90 -6.66 -5.95
N LEU A 48 2.75 -5.48 -5.37
CA LEU A 48 2.61 -4.19 -6.03
C LEU A 48 3.94 -3.45 -5.90
N GLU A 49 4.41 -2.83 -7.00
CA GLU A 49 5.56 -1.93 -6.89
C GLU A 49 5.06 -0.52 -6.60
N LEU A 50 5.63 0.10 -5.57
CA LEU A 50 5.25 1.40 -5.04
C LEU A 50 6.47 2.32 -5.09
N PRO A 51 6.29 3.65 -4.99
CA PRO A 51 7.42 4.57 -4.92
C PRO A 51 8.33 4.36 -3.69
N ASP A 52 7.79 3.81 -2.60
CA ASP A 52 8.50 3.59 -1.33
C ASP A 52 9.08 2.16 -1.19
N GLY A 53 8.77 1.26 -2.13
CA GLY A 53 9.16 -0.15 -2.06
C GLY A 53 8.15 -1.06 -2.76
N SER A 54 8.15 -2.35 -2.45
CA SER A 54 7.11 -3.26 -2.91
C SER A 54 6.33 -3.79 -1.71
N GLU A 55 5.00 -3.81 -1.80
CA GLU A 55 4.12 -4.38 -0.77
C GLU A 55 3.10 -5.32 -1.42
N SER A 56 2.60 -6.27 -0.64
CA SER A 56 1.56 -7.20 -1.07
C SER A 56 0.17 -6.56 -1.03
N LEU A 57 -0.77 -7.07 -1.83
CA LEU A 57 -2.16 -6.63 -1.78
C LEU A 57 -2.78 -6.87 -0.38
N GLU A 58 -2.39 -7.96 0.28
CA GLU A 58 -2.78 -8.26 1.66
C GLU A 58 -2.34 -7.14 2.62
N GLU A 59 -1.11 -6.65 2.52
CA GLU A 59 -0.60 -5.59 3.38
C GLU A 59 -1.32 -4.25 3.18
N LEU A 60 -1.80 -3.98 1.96
CA LEU A 60 -2.54 -2.76 1.66
C LEU A 60 -4.01 -2.87 2.07
N LEU A 61 -4.72 -3.88 1.57
CA LEU A 61 -6.16 -4.01 1.75
C LEU A 61 -6.56 -4.75 3.04
N GLY A 62 -5.69 -5.58 3.60
CA GLY A 62 -5.94 -6.30 4.86
C GLY A 62 -5.95 -5.37 6.08
N ALA A 63 -5.37 -4.18 5.97
CA ALA A 63 -5.47 -3.14 7.01
C ALA A 63 -6.81 -2.39 7.00
N MET A 64 -7.60 -2.51 5.92
CA MET A 64 -8.89 -1.85 5.76
C MET A 64 -10.00 -2.66 6.43
N SER A 65 -10.98 -1.96 7.02
CA SER A 65 -12.21 -2.61 7.50
C SER A 65 -13.05 -3.08 6.30
N ASN A 66 -13.74 -4.23 6.42
CA ASN A 66 -14.50 -4.89 5.34
C ASN A 66 -15.24 -3.91 4.42
N GLU A 67 -14.64 -3.61 3.27
CA GLU A 67 -15.14 -2.66 2.27
C GLU A 67 -15.57 -3.45 1.03
N THR A 68 -16.64 -3.01 0.39
CA THR A 68 -17.20 -3.65 -0.81
C THR A 68 -17.00 -2.75 -2.02
N TYR A 69 -16.44 -3.31 -3.07
CA TYR A 69 -16.21 -2.66 -4.35
C TYR A 69 -17.26 -3.12 -5.35
N ASN A 70 -17.84 -2.21 -6.12
CA ASN A 70 -18.82 -2.55 -7.17
C ASN A 70 -18.15 -2.67 -8.55
N SER A 71 -16.87 -2.30 -8.64
CA SER A 71 -16.15 -2.24 -9.90
C SER A 71 -14.63 -2.37 -9.69
N PRO A 72 -13.89 -2.78 -10.74
CA PRO A 72 -12.43 -2.83 -10.69
C PRO A 72 -11.80 -1.45 -10.49
N ALA A 73 -12.45 -0.40 -10.97
CA ALA A 73 -12.00 0.97 -10.77
C ALA A 73 -12.06 1.36 -9.28
N GLU A 74 -13.12 0.99 -8.56
CA GLU A 74 -13.22 1.26 -7.12
C GLU A 74 -12.17 0.49 -6.31
N ALA A 75 -11.93 -0.78 -6.63
CA ALA A 75 -10.90 -1.58 -5.95
C ALA A 75 -9.49 -0.96 -6.15
N ARG A 76 -9.16 -0.53 -7.37
CA ARG A 76 -7.89 0.17 -7.64
C ARG A 76 -7.80 1.50 -6.90
N GLN A 77 -8.89 2.27 -6.88
CA GLN A 77 -8.95 3.54 -6.16
C GLN A 77 -8.69 3.37 -4.67
N ALA A 78 -9.21 2.30 -4.05
CA ALA A 78 -8.94 2.00 -2.65
C ALA A 78 -7.45 1.70 -2.40
N ILE A 79 -6.80 0.96 -3.31
CA ILE A 79 -5.36 0.68 -3.24
C ILE A 79 -4.56 1.99 -3.35
N PHE A 80 -4.90 2.87 -4.29
CA PHE A 80 -4.27 4.20 -4.42
C PHE A 80 -4.42 5.03 -3.14
N ASN A 81 -5.64 5.07 -2.58
CA ASN A 81 -5.91 5.81 -1.34
C ASN A 81 -5.10 5.26 -0.17
N MET A 82 -4.93 3.94 -0.09
CA MET A 82 -4.16 3.32 0.99
C MET A 82 -2.68 3.71 0.91
N VAL A 83 -2.12 3.64 -0.30
CA VAL A 83 -0.71 3.97 -0.54
C VAL A 83 -0.44 5.45 -0.28
N ASP A 84 -1.35 6.34 -0.70
CA ASP A 84 -1.27 7.77 -0.39
C ASP A 84 -1.40 8.03 1.11
N SER A 85 -2.34 7.38 1.80
CA SER A 85 -2.53 7.53 3.25
C SER A 85 -1.32 7.06 4.06
N ARG A 86 -0.59 6.06 3.57
CA ARG A 86 0.66 5.55 4.17
C ARG A 86 1.85 6.43 3.81
N ALA A 87 1.92 6.94 2.58
CA ALA A 87 2.92 7.90 2.14
C ALA A 87 2.84 9.23 2.92
N ILE A 88 1.63 9.65 3.32
CA ILE A 88 1.39 10.82 4.19
C ILE A 88 1.59 10.48 5.68
N GLY A 89 1.56 9.20 6.06
CA GLY A 89 1.39 8.74 7.44
C GLY A 89 2.61 8.04 8.05
N ARG A 90 3.57 8.82 8.58
CA ARG A 90 4.32 8.38 9.77
C ARG A 90 3.34 8.20 10.94
N LYS A 91 2.69 7.05 11.05
CA LYS A 91 2.01 6.64 12.30
C LYS A 91 3.01 6.05 13.30
N PHE A 92 4.01 6.84 13.66
CA PHE A 92 4.54 6.81 15.02
C PHE A 92 3.74 7.82 15.85
N TYR A 93 2.54 7.42 16.24
CA TYR A 93 2.06 7.79 17.57
C TYR A 93 2.21 6.55 18.45
N SER A 94 3.45 6.06 18.60
CA SER A 94 3.77 5.09 19.66
C SER A 94 4.62 5.81 20.70
N ASP A 95 3.92 6.17 21.77
CA ASP A 95 4.46 6.45 23.10
C ASP A 95 5.24 7.75 23.33
N ARG A 96 4.49 8.85 23.31
CA ARG A 96 4.71 9.90 24.31
C ARG A 96 4.43 9.33 25.71
N THR A 97 5.39 8.62 26.29
CA THR A 97 5.55 8.65 27.76
C THR A 97 6.66 9.66 28.06
N PRO A 98 6.33 10.89 28.52
CA PRO A 98 7.34 11.72 29.17
C PRO A 98 7.89 10.93 30.36
N PRO A 99 9.21 10.98 30.65
CA PRO A 99 9.73 10.31 31.84
C PRO A 99 8.94 10.77 33.06
N ALA A 100 8.44 9.82 33.84
CA ALA A 100 7.84 10.12 35.12
C ALA A 100 8.89 10.84 35.99
N LEU A 101 8.48 11.96 36.59
CA LEU A 101 9.31 12.78 37.46
C LEU A 101 9.67 11.95 38.71
N GLY A 102 10.92 11.46 38.80
CA GLY A 102 11.42 10.83 40.03
C GLY A 102 12.35 9.61 39.93
N GLU A 103 12.87 9.23 38.76
CA GLU A 103 13.85 8.13 38.71
C GLU A 103 15.27 8.65 39.06
N THR A 104 15.64 8.53 40.34
CA THR A 104 17.03 8.63 40.79
C THR A 104 17.80 7.45 40.20
N ARG A 105 18.60 7.71 39.16
CA ARG A 105 19.59 6.75 38.68
C ARG A 105 20.74 6.69 39.68
N GLU A 106 20.55 5.90 40.72
CA GLU A 106 21.66 5.33 41.48
C GLU A 106 22.17 4.16 40.62
N ASP A 107 23.29 4.36 39.93
CA ASP A 107 24.23 3.26 39.78
C ASP A 107 25.63 3.81 39.49
N GLU A 108 26.52 3.43 40.40
CA GLU A 108 27.97 3.51 40.36
C GLU A 108 28.56 3.22 38.97
N GLN A 109 29.75 3.76 38.69
CA GLN A 109 30.90 2.98 38.18
C GLN A 109 32.16 3.86 38.05
N VAL A 110 33.09 3.57 38.97
CA VAL A 110 34.55 3.43 38.87
C VAL A 110 35.47 4.56 38.35
N SER A 111 36.38 4.93 39.26
CA SER A 111 37.85 5.06 39.15
C SER A 111 38.52 5.49 37.85
N PHE A 112 39.31 6.57 37.94
CA PHE A 112 40.73 6.63 37.56
C PHE A 112 41.50 7.50 38.58
#